data_AF-A0A5J4N695-F1
#
_entry.id   AF-A0A5J4N695-F1
#
_cell.length_a   1.000
_cell.length_b   1.000
_cell.length_c   1.000
_cell.angle_alpha   90.00
_cell.angle_beta   90.00
_cell.angle_gamma   90.00
#
_symmetry.space_group_name_H-M   'P 1'
#
loop_
_entity.id
_entity.type
_entity.pdbx_description
1 polymer ?
#
loop_
_entity_poly.entity_id
_entity_poly.type
_entity_poly.pdbx_seq_one_letter_code
_entity_poly.pdbx_strand_id
1 'polypeptide(L)'
;MPTSRVFVQHYQISQTSSVKTGPRPYLIACTVHGVKFTSATHLKTFTRAQEEWHRDLGQMRRLATLATHDVKAIQFPLTYTLQKAESVEIHALKANSKTGGDKFLSQLYQEAEADRKTKKQNKFSQLYRYLSLLNLEPNNTAGGYRNHMVPIVVDASKTVISMPPLTNCHETRLAVSTTDVLIEVTGMNLSVCKQFAETVIAWLLEHACGKLSSEPPNGDGSVTQINTDQTTQTVKVCVPPNCLVVRPIRVVDSESTSNLCSIFPSRLDLVDPKFNTVR
;
A
#
# COMPACT_ATOMS: atom_id res chain seq x y z
N MET A 1 2.14 -31.50 -18.56
CA MET A 1 2.24 -30.67 -17.34
C MET A 1 2.66 -29.27 -17.76
N PRO A 2 1.86 -28.21 -17.56
CA PRO A 2 2.25 -26.88 -18.00
C PRO A 2 3.38 -26.36 -17.09
N THR A 3 4.52 -26.07 -17.70
CA THR A 3 5.68 -25.43 -17.09
C THR A 3 5.35 -23.97 -16.79
N SER A 4 5.00 -23.68 -15.53
CA SER A 4 4.79 -22.31 -15.06
C SER A 4 6.13 -21.55 -15.08
N ARG A 5 6.35 -20.73 -16.11
CA ARG A 5 7.45 -19.76 -16.15
C ARG A 5 7.26 -18.76 -14.99
N VAL A 6 8.20 -18.72 -14.04
CA VAL A 6 8.22 -17.68 -13.01
C VAL A 6 8.81 -16.43 -13.66
N PHE A 7 7.95 -15.50 -14.06
CA PHE A 7 8.39 -14.15 -14.40
C PHE A 7 8.98 -13.52 -13.14
N VAL A 8 10.24 -13.03 -13.20
CA VAL A 8 10.77 -12.12 -12.18
C VAL A 8 9.99 -10.82 -12.33
N GLN A 9 8.88 -10.71 -11.60
CA GLN A 9 8.04 -9.51 -11.62
C GLN A 9 8.85 -8.39 -10.98
N HIS A 10 9.28 -7.43 -11.79
CA HIS A 10 10.04 -6.28 -11.32
C HIS A 10 9.07 -5.30 -10.65
N TYR A 11 8.94 -5.41 -9.33
CA TYR A 11 8.18 -4.43 -8.54
C TYR A 11 8.96 -3.11 -8.47
N GLN A 12 8.49 -2.11 -9.21
CA GLN A 12 9.07 -0.77 -9.24
C GLN A 12 7.97 0.29 -9.23
N ILE A 13 8.27 1.41 -8.59
CA ILE A 13 7.44 2.62 -8.61
C ILE A 13 8.27 3.77 -9.18
N SER A 14 7.72 4.49 -10.15
CA SER A 14 8.32 5.72 -10.66
C SER A 14 7.66 6.90 -9.95
N GLN A 15 8.46 7.75 -9.31
CA GLN A 15 8.00 8.94 -8.61
C GLN A 15 8.32 10.17 -9.45
N THR A 16 7.31 10.98 -9.77
CA THR A 16 7.53 12.22 -10.53
C THR A 16 8.05 13.34 -9.63
N SER A 17 8.77 14.30 -10.22
CA SER A 17 9.26 15.48 -9.50
C SER A 17 8.12 16.28 -8.85
N SER A 18 6.93 16.23 -9.43
CA SER A 18 5.72 16.94 -8.95
C SER A 18 5.36 16.66 -7.48
N VAL A 19 5.60 15.43 -6.98
CA VAL A 19 5.23 15.09 -5.60
C VAL A 19 6.27 15.55 -4.58
N LYS A 20 7.52 15.80 -4.98
CA LYS A 20 8.63 16.15 -4.07
C LYS A 20 8.40 17.47 -3.33
N THR A 21 7.66 18.40 -3.94
CA THR A 21 7.24 19.67 -3.35
C THR A 21 5.77 19.65 -2.92
N GLY A 22 5.11 18.51 -3.06
CA GLY A 22 3.70 18.33 -2.72
C GLY A 22 3.47 18.01 -1.24
N PRO A 23 2.20 17.77 -0.85
CA PRO A 23 1.85 17.46 0.54
C PRO A 23 2.36 16.10 1.03
N ARG A 24 2.89 15.26 0.13
CA ARG A 24 3.34 13.88 0.37
C ARG A 24 4.63 13.57 -0.43
N PRO A 25 5.78 14.14 -0.05
CA PRO A 25 7.02 14.01 -0.82
C PRO A 25 7.64 12.61 -0.79
N TYR A 26 7.32 11.80 0.21
CA TYR A 26 7.87 10.46 0.37
C TYR A 26 6.83 9.38 0.06
N LEU A 27 7.27 8.36 -0.67
CA LEU A 27 6.59 7.09 -0.82
C LEU A 27 7.59 5.97 -0.53
N ILE A 28 7.16 4.98 0.26
CA ILE A 28 7.80 3.67 0.35
C ILE A 28 6.77 2.59 0.06
N ALA A 29 7.23 1.43 -0.40
CA ALA A 29 6.36 0.30 -0.58
C ALA A 29 7.13 -1.02 -0.44
N CYS A 30 6.42 -2.10 -0.14
CA CYS A 30 6.91 -3.47 -0.25
C CYS A 30 5.75 -4.42 -0.57
N THR A 31 6.05 -5.60 -1.10
CA THR A 31 5.05 -6.68 -1.19
C THR A 31 5.30 -7.73 -0.13
N VAL A 32 4.25 -8.15 0.58
CA VAL A 32 4.27 -9.20 1.59
C VAL A 32 3.49 -10.40 1.06
N HIS A 33 4.17 -11.54 0.88
CA HIS A 33 3.61 -12.75 0.28
C HIS A 33 3.40 -13.83 1.34
N GLY A 34 2.37 -14.65 1.16
CA GLY A 34 2.03 -15.75 2.07
C GLY A 34 1.08 -15.37 3.22
N VAL A 35 0.40 -14.24 3.11
CA VAL A 35 -0.62 -13.78 4.06
C VAL A 35 -1.85 -14.70 3.99
N LYS A 36 -2.45 -14.98 5.15
CA LYS A 36 -3.64 -15.83 5.29
C LYS A 36 -4.67 -15.17 6.21
N PHE A 37 -5.62 -14.48 5.61
CA PHE A 37 -6.82 -14.03 6.32
C PHE A 37 -7.79 -15.21 6.49
N THR A 38 -7.99 -15.65 7.72
CA THR A 38 -8.80 -16.85 8.02
C THR A 38 -10.30 -16.65 7.89
N SER A 39 -10.78 -15.40 7.97
CA SER A 39 -12.21 -15.07 7.89
C SER A 39 -12.43 -13.59 7.57
N ALA A 40 -13.67 -13.24 7.21
CA ALA A 40 -14.07 -11.84 7.05
C ALA A 40 -13.91 -11.04 8.36
N THR A 41 -14.10 -11.67 9.52
CA THR A 41 -13.89 -11.05 10.83
C THR A 41 -12.41 -10.74 11.06
N HIS A 42 -11.52 -11.67 10.69
CA HIS A 42 -10.09 -11.45 10.80
C HIS A 42 -9.62 -10.31 9.88
N LEU A 43 -10.15 -10.24 8.65
CA LEU A 43 -9.88 -9.10 7.76
C LEU A 43 -10.41 -7.77 8.34
N LYS A 44 -11.60 -7.76 8.96
CA LYS A 44 -12.12 -6.57 9.66
C LYS A 44 -11.24 -6.14 10.83
N THR A 45 -10.65 -7.09 11.57
CA THR A 45 -9.67 -6.78 12.62
C THR A 45 -8.44 -6.06 12.02
N PHE A 46 -7.96 -6.51 10.86
CA PHE A 46 -6.89 -5.82 10.15
C PHE A 46 -7.31 -4.41 9.73
N THR A 47 -8.51 -4.23 9.18
CA THR A 47 -9.04 -2.88 8.85
C THR A 47 -9.09 -1.97 10.07
N ARG A 48 -9.52 -2.47 11.24
CA ARG A 48 -9.54 -1.69 12.48
C ARG A 48 -8.14 -1.30 12.93
N ALA A 49 -7.19 -2.22 12.88
CA ALA A 49 -5.79 -1.94 13.19
C ALA A 49 -5.22 -0.84 12.26
N GLN A 50 -5.55 -0.86 10.96
CA GLN A 50 -5.17 0.22 10.03
C GLN A 50 -5.73 1.59 10.46
N GLU A 51 -7.00 1.66 10.89
CA GLU A 51 -7.61 2.90 11.39
C GLU A 51 -6.93 3.40 12.68
N GLU A 52 -6.55 2.49 13.58
CA GLU A 52 -5.81 2.81 14.80
C GLU A 52 -4.42 3.35 14.49
N TRP A 53 -3.66 2.69 13.60
CA TRP A 53 -2.34 3.18 13.19
C TRP A 53 -2.40 4.50 12.42
N HIS A 54 -3.42 4.72 11.57
CA HIS A 54 -3.61 6.02 10.92
C HIS A 54 -3.86 7.13 11.93
N ARG A 55 -4.60 6.86 13.00
CA ARG A 55 -4.86 7.82 14.08
C ARG A 55 -3.59 8.12 14.87
N ASP A 56 -2.86 7.08 15.28
CA ASP A 56 -1.78 7.20 16.25
C ASP A 56 -0.43 7.44 15.56
N LEU A 57 0.09 6.46 14.80
CA LEU A 57 1.36 6.58 14.06
C LEU A 57 1.28 7.61 12.93
N GLY A 58 0.19 7.57 12.17
CA GLY A 58 -0.06 8.51 11.07
C GLY A 58 -0.43 9.92 11.55
N GLN A 59 -0.70 10.12 12.85
CA GLN A 59 -1.26 11.34 13.42
C GLN A 59 -2.50 11.83 12.65
N MET A 60 -3.54 11.01 12.61
CA MET A 60 -4.71 11.22 11.76
C MET A 60 -4.30 11.38 10.29
N ARG A 61 -3.47 10.46 9.81
CA ARG A 61 -2.81 10.47 8.49
C ARG A 61 -1.94 11.68 8.17
N ARG A 62 -1.80 12.70 9.04
CA ARG A 62 -1.01 13.90 8.78
C ARG A 62 0.44 13.58 8.40
N LEU A 63 1.11 12.73 9.16
CA LEU A 63 2.52 12.41 8.95
C LEU A 63 2.72 11.34 7.87
N ALA A 64 1.87 10.32 7.88
CA ALA A 64 1.96 9.19 6.97
C ALA A 64 0.58 8.53 6.76
N THR A 65 0.35 8.01 5.56
CA THR A 65 -0.86 7.29 5.17
C THR A 65 -0.48 5.93 4.63
N LEU A 66 -0.97 4.88 5.30
CA LEU A 66 -0.94 3.52 4.80
C LEU A 66 -2.07 3.28 3.77
N ALA A 67 -1.72 2.61 2.69
CA ALA A 67 -2.63 1.93 1.78
C ALA A 67 -2.20 0.45 1.64
N THR A 68 -3.18 -0.44 1.55
CA THR A 68 -2.97 -1.88 1.35
C THR A 68 -3.78 -2.37 0.17
N HIS A 69 -3.15 -3.21 -0.65
CA HIS A 69 -3.72 -3.66 -1.92
C HIS A 69 -3.45 -5.15 -2.15
N ASP A 70 -4.38 -5.85 -2.80
CA ASP A 70 -4.14 -7.21 -3.30
C ASP A 70 -3.21 -7.13 -4.51
N VAL A 71 -2.03 -7.75 -4.41
CA VAL A 71 -1.00 -7.72 -5.48
C VAL A 71 -1.55 -8.33 -6.77
N LYS A 72 -2.45 -9.31 -6.70
CA LYS A 72 -3.02 -9.96 -7.90
C LYS A 72 -3.89 -9.00 -8.73
N ALA A 73 -4.39 -7.93 -8.12
CA ALA A 73 -5.24 -6.93 -8.77
C ALA A 73 -4.43 -5.74 -9.34
N ILE A 74 -3.10 -5.76 -9.25
CA ILE A 74 -2.24 -4.63 -9.62
C ILE A 74 -1.31 -4.99 -10.79
N GLN A 75 -1.18 -4.08 -11.76
CA GLN A 75 -0.19 -4.20 -12.82
C GLN A 75 1.01 -3.27 -12.59
N PHE A 76 2.20 -3.84 -12.42
CA PHE A 76 3.44 -3.08 -12.32
C PHE A 76 4.02 -2.72 -13.71
N PRO A 77 4.82 -1.66 -13.84
CA PRO A 77 5.27 -0.74 -12.79
C PRO A 77 4.18 0.25 -12.35
N LEU A 78 4.33 0.82 -11.15
CA LEU A 78 3.43 1.89 -10.67
C LEU A 78 4.05 3.26 -10.91
N THR A 79 3.20 4.28 -10.90
CA THR A 79 3.60 5.69 -10.96
C THR A 79 2.98 6.45 -9.81
N TYR A 80 3.80 7.18 -9.05
CA TYR A 80 3.37 8.11 -8.01
C TYR A 80 3.56 9.55 -8.49
N THR A 81 2.47 10.29 -8.63
CA THR A 81 2.48 11.64 -9.21
C THR A 81 1.39 12.52 -8.62
N LEU A 82 1.50 13.84 -8.82
CA LEU A 82 0.36 14.74 -8.71
C LEU A 82 -0.37 14.80 -10.05
N GLN A 83 -1.69 14.82 -10.01
CA GLN A 83 -2.54 14.97 -11.20
C GLN A 83 -3.74 15.86 -10.89
N LYS A 84 -4.23 16.60 -11.90
CA LYS A 84 -5.45 17.41 -11.76
C LYS A 84 -6.65 16.52 -11.50
N ALA A 85 -7.49 16.89 -10.52
CA ALA A 85 -8.64 16.08 -10.13
C ALA A 85 -9.63 15.85 -11.28
N GLU A 86 -9.78 16.79 -12.22
CA GLU A 86 -10.64 16.61 -13.42
C GLU A 86 -10.18 15.49 -14.36
N SER A 87 -8.91 15.11 -14.28
CA SER A 87 -8.30 14.07 -15.12
C SER A 87 -8.16 12.72 -14.41
N VAL A 88 -8.64 12.64 -13.17
CA VAL A 88 -8.60 11.42 -12.36
C VAL A 88 -9.98 10.77 -12.38
N GLU A 89 -10.02 9.46 -12.63
CA GLU A 89 -11.18 8.61 -12.35
C GLU A 89 -10.83 7.69 -11.19
N ILE A 90 -11.70 7.60 -10.18
CA ILE A 90 -11.48 6.73 -9.03
C ILE A 90 -12.77 6.01 -8.62
N HIS A 91 -12.65 4.72 -8.34
CA HIS A 91 -13.67 3.95 -7.64
C HIS A 91 -13.25 3.86 -6.17
N ALA A 92 -13.65 4.84 -5.36
CA ALA A 92 -13.26 4.86 -3.96
C ALA A 92 -13.78 3.61 -3.22
N LEU A 93 -13.03 3.10 -2.25
CA LEU A 93 -13.31 1.85 -1.54
C LEU A 93 -14.74 1.72 -0.96
N LYS A 94 -15.35 2.85 -0.55
CA LYS A 94 -16.69 2.92 0.04
C LYS A 94 -17.76 3.42 -0.95
N ALA A 95 -17.40 3.66 -2.21
CA ALA A 95 -18.33 4.13 -3.23
C ALA A 95 -18.99 2.96 -3.97
N ASN A 96 -20.19 3.20 -4.50
CA ASN A 96 -20.93 2.21 -5.29
C ASN A 96 -20.52 2.18 -6.77
N SER A 97 -19.88 3.24 -7.26
CA SER A 97 -19.45 3.37 -8.64
C SER A 97 -18.23 4.29 -8.76
N LYS A 98 -17.58 4.21 -9.91
CA LYS A 98 -16.52 5.14 -10.32
C LYS A 98 -17.04 6.57 -10.37
N THR A 99 -16.18 7.52 -10.04
CA THR A 99 -16.44 8.96 -10.12
C THR A 99 -15.20 9.73 -10.55
N GLY A 100 -15.38 10.93 -11.10
CA GLY A 100 -14.29 11.86 -11.38
C GLY A 100 -13.69 12.39 -10.08
N GLY A 101 -12.39 12.66 -10.07
CA GLY A 101 -11.68 13.15 -8.90
C GLY A 101 -12.20 14.49 -8.40
N ASP A 102 -12.58 15.39 -9.31
CA ASP A 102 -13.19 16.69 -8.97
C ASP A 102 -14.52 16.51 -8.21
N LYS A 103 -15.39 15.64 -8.71
CA LYS A 103 -16.67 15.29 -8.07
C LYS A 103 -16.46 14.58 -6.74
N PHE A 104 -15.50 13.67 -6.68
CA PHE A 104 -15.13 12.96 -5.44
C PHE A 104 -14.70 13.94 -4.35
N LEU A 105 -13.83 14.90 -4.67
CA LEU A 105 -13.41 15.94 -3.72
C LEU A 105 -14.59 16.82 -3.28
N SER A 106 -15.50 17.17 -4.20
CA SER A 106 -16.73 17.89 -3.85
C SER A 106 -17.62 17.11 -2.87
N GLN A 107 -17.79 15.81 -3.08
CA GLN A 107 -18.56 14.95 -2.18
C GLN A 107 -17.90 14.84 -0.80
N LEU A 108 -16.60 14.57 -0.74
CA LEU A 108 -15.86 14.52 0.52
C LEU A 108 -15.97 15.83 1.31
N TYR A 109 -15.90 16.97 0.62
CA TYR A 109 -16.06 18.28 1.25
C TYR A 109 -17.46 18.47 1.84
N GLN A 110 -18.51 18.14 1.06
CA GLN A 110 -19.89 18.23 1.51
C GLN A 110 -20.18 17.31 2.71
N GLU A 111 -19.66 16.09 2.69
CA GLU A 111 -19.73 15.13 3.80
C GLU A 111 -19.06 15.70 5.06
N ALA A 112 -17.86 16.27 4.92
CA ALA A 112 -17.13 16.87 6.03
C ALA A 112 -17.88 18.06 6.65
N GLU A 113 -18.51 18.91 5.83
CA GLU A 113 -19.34 20.02 6.30
C GLU A 113 -20.63 19.56 6.99
N ALA A 114 -21.28 18.53 6.46
CA ALA A 114 -22.47 17.93 7.11
C ALA A 114 -22.10 17.35 8.48
N ASP A 115 -20.98 16.63 8.56
CA ASP A 115 -20.42 16.11 9.81
C ASP A 115 -20.11 17.23 10.82
N ARG A 116 -19.57 18.36 10.35
CA ARG A 116 -19.27 19.52 11.19
C ARG A 116 -20.55 20.14 11.77
N LYS A 117 -21.60 20.27 10.96
CA LYS A 117 -22.90 20.84 11.37
C LYS A 117 -23.63 19.96 12.37
N THR A 118 -23.61 18.64 12.16
CA THR A 118 -24.29 17.68 13.03
C THR A 118 -23.65 17.57 14.42
N LYS A 119 -22.31 17.65 14.51
CA LYS A 119 -21.56 17.40 15.76
C LYS A 119 -21.35 18.61 16.69
N LYS A 120 -22.00 19.77 16.45
CA LYS A 120 -21.93 21.00 17.28
C LYS A 120 -20.54 21.27 17.93
N GLN A 121 -19.57 21.62 17.08
CA GLN A 121 -18.28 22.33 17.33
C GLN A 121 -17.07 21.61 18.00
N ASN A 122 -15.87 22.03 17.53
CA ASN A 122 -14.49 21.93 18.07
C ASN A 122 -13.61 20.67 17.87
N LYS A 123 -14.10 19.53 17.38
CA LYS A 123 -13.23 18.43 16.92
C LYS A 123 -13.46 18.15 15.44
N PHE A 124 -12.55 18.62 14.60
CA PHE A 124 -12.53 18.30 13.17
C PHE A 124 -12.51 16.78 12.97
N SER A 125 -13.44 16.27 12.16
CA SER A 125 -13.44 14.85 11.78
C SER A 125 -12.13 14.50 11.06
N GLN A 126 -11.78 13.22 11.02
CA GLN A 126 -10.62 12.75 10.25
C GLN A 126 -10.66 13.29 8.81
N LEU A 127 -11.84 13.30 8.21
CA LEU A 127 -12.09 13.77 6.86
C LEU A 127 -11.79 15.26 6.67
N TYR A 128 -12.25 16.12 7.58
CA TYR A 128 -12.00 17.56 7.51
C TYR A 128 -10.50 17.87 7.58
N ARG A 129 -9.74 17.08 8.34
CA ARG A 129 -8.28 17.26 8.45
C ARG A 129 -7.55 16.90 7.15
N TYR A 130 -8.08 15.95 6.37
CA TYR A 130 -7.54 15.62 5.04
C TYR A 130 -7.77 16.74 4.04
N LEU A 131 -8.93 17.41 4.12
CA LEU A 131 -9.25 18.56 3.28
C LEU A 131 -8.32 19.73 3.57
N SER A 132 -8.09 20.04 4.85
CA SER A 132 -7.11 21.07 5.24
C SER A 132 -5.68 20.73 4.80
N LEU A 133 -5.27 19.45 4.86
CA LEU A 133 -3.92 19.03 4.43
C LEU A 133 -3.67 19.24 2.94
N LEU A 134 -4.72 19.13 2.14
CA LEU A 134 -4.66 19.38 0.70
C LEU A 134 -4.96 20.83 0.35
N ASN A 135 -5.17 21.73 1.34
CA ASN A 135 -5.63 23.09 1.14
C ASN A 135 -6.92 23.16 0.28
N LEU A 136 -7.83 22.21 0.51
CA LEU A 136 -9.16 22.17 -0.12
C LEU A 136 -10.10 23.15 0.60
N GLU A 137 -9.75 24.44 0.59
CA GLU A 137 -10.64 25.51 1.08
C GLU A 137 -11.49 26.05 -0.08
N PRO A 138 -12.80 26.29 0.09
CA PRO A 138 -13.70 26.73 -0.98
C PRO A 138 -13.39 28.11 -1.57
N ASN A 139 -12.51 28.88 -0.93
CA ASN A 139 -12.41 30.32 -1.13
C ASN A 139 -11.73 30.75 -2.44
N ASN A 140 -11.49 29.84 -3.41
CA ASN A 140 -10.75 30.25 -4.60
C ASN A 140 -11.01 29.50 -5.92
N THR A 141 -12.22 29.00 -6.19
CA THR A 141 -12.45 28.38 -7.50
C THR A 141 -13.85 28.59 -8.05
N ALA A 142 -13.97 29.50 -9.02
CA ALA A 142 -15.07 29.58 -9.99
C ALA A 142 -15.15 28.35 -10.93
N GLY A 143 -14.75 27.17 -10.45
CA GLY A 143 -14.64 25.90 -11.19
C GLY A 143 -14.47 24.66 -10.31
N GLY A 144 -14.78 24.76 -9.00
CA GLY A 144 -14.64 23.67 -8.03
C GLY A 144 -13.21 23.09 -7.98
N TYR A 145 -13.11 21.78 -7.71
CA TYR A 145 -11.82 21.11 -7.53
C TYR A 145 -11.11 20.67 -8.81
N ARG A 146 -11.59 21.08 -9.99
CA ARG A 146 -11.10 20.57 -11.29
C ARG A 146 -9.58 20.68 -11.47
N ASN A 147 -9.02 21.86 -11.18
CA ASN A 147 -7.59 22.15 -11.30
C ASN A 147 -6.78 21.74 -10.06
N HIS A 148 -7.43 21.18 -9.04
CA HIS A 148 -6.74 20.80 -7.81
C HIS A 148 -5.81 19.63 -8.08
N MET A 149 -4.55 19.74 -7.67
CA MET A 149 -3.56 18.68 -7.84
C MET A 149 -3.66 17.70 -6.68
N VAL A 150 -3.97 16.44 -6.98
CA VAL A 150 -4.07 15.36 -5.98
C VAL A 150 -2.94 14.35 -6.15
N PRO A 151 -2.36 13.83 -5.04
CA PRO A 151 -1.45 12.70 -5.11
C PRO A 151 -2.23 11.45 -5.53
N ILE A 152 -1.69 10.72 -6.49
CA ILE A 152 -2.24 9.45 -6.92
C ILE A 152 -1.13 8.42 -7.13
N VAL A 153 -1.45 7.16 -6.88
CA VAL A 153 -0.67 6.03 -7.37
C VAL A 153 -1.46 5.35 -8.48
N VAL A 154 -0.82 5.18 -9.62
CA VAL A 154 -1.42 4.61 -10.84
C VAL A 154 -0.63 3.37 -11.25
N ASP A 155 -1.35 2.34 -11.65
CA ASP A 155 -0.73 1.12 -12.15
C ASP A 155 -0.43 1.19 -13.67
N ALA A 156 0.20 0.15 -14.22
CA ALA A 156 0.53 0.08 -15.64
C ALA A 156 -0.71 0.04 -16.55
N SER A 157 -1.87 -0.39 -16.03
CA SER A 157 -3.15 -0.37 -16.73
C SER A 157 -3.86 0.99 -16.71
N LYS A 158 -3.21 2.02 -16.15
CA LYS A 158 -3.75 3.37 -15.94
C LYS A 158 -4.89 3.43 -14.93
N THR A 159 -5.02 2.40 -14.09
CA THR A 159 -5.95 2.39 -12.97
C THR A 159 -5.35 3.15 -11.80
N VAL A 160 -6.08 4.14 -11.27
CA VAL A 160 -5.71 4.84 -10.03
C VAL A 160 -5.99 3.90 -8.86
N ILE A 161 -4.94 3.37 -8.24
CA ILE A 161 -5.07 2.40 -7.14
C ILE A 161 -5.21 3.07 -5.77
N SER A 162 -4.66 4.27 -5.61
CA SER A 162 -4.80 5.08 -4.40
C SER A 162 -4.75 6.58 -4.73
N MET A 163 -5.40 7.37 -3.87
CA MET A 163 -5.36 8.83 -3.87
C MET A 163 -5.00 9.29 -2.44
N PRO A 164 -3.73 9.26 -2.03
CA PRO A 164 -3.35 9.59 -0.66
C PRO A 164 -3.57 11.07 -0.32
N PRO A 165 -3.97 11.43 0.92
CA PRO A 165 -4.30 10.56 2.05
C PRO A 165 -5.79 10.12 2.09
N LEU A 166 -6.52 10.29 0.98
CA LEU A 166 -7.98 10.26 0.95
C LEU A 166 -8.55 8.85 0.90
N THR A 167 -8.18 8.06 -0.10
CA THR A 167 -8.79 6.73 -0.33
C THR A 167 -7.90 5.81 -1.14
N ASN A 168 -8.20 4.51 -1.05
CA ASN A 168 -7.74 3.49 -2.00
C ASN A 168 -8.88 3.18 -2.98
N CYS A 169 -8.56 2.48 -4.07
CA CYS A 169 -9.56 1.99 -5.01
C CYS A 169 -10.21 0.68 -4.55
N HIS A 170 -11.42 0.43 -5.04
CA HIS A 170 -12.19 -0.77 -4.75
C HIS A 170 -11.62 -2.02 -5.46
N GLU A 171 -11.01 -1.86 -6.63
CA GLU A 171 -10.50 -2.94 -7.48
C GLU A 171 -9.36 -3.71 -6.81
N THR A 172 -8.54 -3.03 -6.01
CA THR A 172 -7.37 -3.61 -5.36
C THR A 172 -7.61 -3.94 -3.89
N ARG A 173 -8.87 -3.91 -3.43
CA ARG A 173 -9.21 -4.17 -2.03
C ARG A 173 -8.78 -5.58 -1.61
N LEU A 174 -8.37 -5.71 -0.35
CA LEU A 174 -8.11 -7.01 0.25
C LEU A 174 -9.41 -7.82 0.39
N ALA A 175 -9.29 -9.11 0.19
CA ALA A 175 -10.33 -10.10 0.43
C ALA A 175 -9.77 -11.24 1.30
N VAL A 176 -10.65 -12.11 1.80
CA VAL A 176 -10.23 -13.31 2.55
C VAL A 176 -9.33 -14.22 1.69
N SER A 177 -9.51 -14.19 0.37
CA SER A 177 -8.69 -14.91 -0.61
C SER A 177 -7.35 -14.25 -0.93
N THR A 178 -7.08 -13.04 -0.44
CA THR A 178 -5.81 -12.34 -0.71
C THR A 178 -4.67 -13.07 -0.02
N THR A 179 -3.65 -13.41 -0.82
CA THR A 179 -2.44 -14.10 -0.37
C THR A 179 -1.22 -13.19 -0.30
N ASP A 180 -1.23 -12.14 -1.12
CA ASP A 180 -0.08 -11.28 -1.35
C ASP A 180 -0.55 -9.82 -1.29
N VAL A 181 0.07 -9.04 -0.41
CA VAL A 181 -0.35 -7.68 -0.07
C VAL A 181 0.73 -6.70 -0.47
N LEU A 182 0.38 -5.69 -1.27
CA LEU A 182 1.22 -4.50 -1.45
C LEU A 182 0.93 -3.56 -0.28
N ILE A 183 1.98 -3.22 0.47
CA ILE A 183 1.97 -2.15 1.47
C ILE A 183 2.54 -0.92 0.78
N GLU A 184 1.75 0.15 0.72
CA GLU A 184 2.14 1.47 0.22
C GLU A 184 2.01 2.47 1.37
N VAL A 185 3.06 3.26 1.64
CA VAL A 185 3.00 4.32 2.65
C VAL A 185 3.52 5.62 2.07
N THR A 186 2.67 6.65 2.09
CA THR A 186 3.00 8.00 1.65
C THR A 186 2.99 8.98 2.81
N GLY A 187 3.90 9.96 2.82
CA GLY A 187 4.01 10.85 3.98
C GLY A 187 4.93 12.05 3.82
N MET A 188 4.94 12.88 4.86
CA MET A 188 5.83 14.03 5.02
C MET A 188 7.14 13.67 5.71
N ASN A 189 7.22 12.49 6.35
CA ASN A 189 8.38 12.03 7.08
C ASN A 189 8.68 10.57 6.72
N LEU A 190 9.85 10.34 6.10
CA LEU A 190 10.27 9.01 5.64
C LEU A 190 10.40 8.01 6.78
N SER A 191 10.95 8.41 7.93
CA SER A 191 11.13 7.53 9.09
C SER A 191 9.78 7.06 9.65
N VAL A 192 8.79 7.95 9.71
CA VAL A 192 7.42 7.59 10.11
C VAL A 192 6.80 6.64 9.10
N CYS A 193 7.05 6.84 7.78
CA CYS A 193 6.55 5.92 6.76
C CYS A 193 7.11 4.51 6.97
N LYS A 194 8.42 4.39 7.22
CA LYS A 194 9.09 3.11 7.49
C LYS A 194 8.54 2.43 8.72
N GLN A 195 8.46 3.15 9.85
CA GLN A 195 7.88 2.62 11.09
C GLN A 195 6.44 2.12 10.90
N PHE A 196 5.64 2.85 10.10
CA PHE A 196 4.28 2.43 9.77
C PHE A 196 4.30 1.11 8.99
N ALA A 197 5.10 1.00 7.93
CA ALA A 197 5.20 -0.23 7.15
C ALA A 197 5.70 -1.42 8.00
N GLU A 198 6.70 -1.22 8.86
CA GLU A 198 7.19 -2.24 9.79
C GLU A 198 6.11 -2.70 10.78
N THR A 199 5.28 -1.78 11.29
CA THR A 199 4.16 -2.09 12.18
C THR A 199 3.13 -2.98 11.49
N VAL A 200 2.83 -2.70 10.23
CA VAL A 200 1.90 -3.51 9.42
C VAL A 200 2.48 -4.90 9.16
N ILE A 201 3.77 -4.99 8.82
CA ILE A 201 4.45 -6.28 8.60
C ILE A 201 4.46 -7.11 9.88
N ALA A 202 4.73 -6.51 11.04
CA ALA A 202 4.70 -7.19 12.33
C ALA A 202 3.31 -7.76 12.61
N TRP A 203 2.27 -6.96 12.40
CA TRP A 203 0.89 -7.42 12.58
C TRP A 203 0.54 -8.58 11.64
N LEU A 204 0.89 -8.46 10.35
CA LEU A 204 0.65 -9.54 9.38
C LEU A 204 1.38 -10.81 9.77
N LEU A 205 2.59 -10.70 10.30
CA LEU A 205 3.37 -11.83 10.76
C LEU A 205 2.72 -12.52 11.96
N GLU A 206 2.28 -11.76 12.95
CA GLU A 206 1.70 -12.30 14.19
C GLU A 206 0.29 -12.89 13.97
N HIS A 207 -0.50 -12.26 13.11
CA HIS A 207 -1.92 -12.57 12.99
C HIS A 207 -2.28 -13.30 11.71
N ALA A 208 -1.57 -13.05 10.60
CA ALA A 208 -1.92 -13.53 9.27
C ALA A 208 -0.84 -14.40 8.62
N CYS A 209 0.20 -14.81 9.36
CA CYS A 209 1.11 -15.87 8.94
C CYS A 209 0.48 -17.25 9.26
N GLY A 210 0.73 -18.24 8.39
CA GLY A 210 0.32 -19.62 8.69
C GLY A 210 0.96 -20.10 10.00
N LYS A 211 0.20 -20.79 10.85
CA LYS A 211 0.76 -21.49 12.02
C LYS A 211 1.18 -22.90 11.62
N LEU A 212 2.27 -23.41 12.21
CA LEU A 212 2.66 -24.81 12.10
C LEU A 212 1.53 -25.66 12.70
N SER A 213 0.97 -26.59 11.93
CA SER A 213 0.29 -27.74 12.51
C SER A 213 1.34 -28.53 13.28
N SER A 214 1.14 -28.70 14.59
CA SER A 214 2.01 -29.46 15.49
C SER A 214 1.91 -30.97 15.28
N GLU A 215 1.86 -31.44 14.02
CA GLU A 215 1.85 -32.87 13.70
C GLU A 215 3.26 -33.29 13.24
N PRO A 216 3.84 -34.35 13.83
CA PRO A 216 5.18 -34.79 13.48
C PRO A 216 5.21 -35.36 12.05
N PRO A 217 6.25 -35.06 11.26
CA PRO A 217 6.39 -35.61 9.92
C PRO A 217 6.80 -37.09 10.02
N ASN A 218 5.83 -38.00 9.84
CA ASN A 218 6.11 -39.38 9.47
C ASN A 218 6.37 -39.44 7.97
N GLY A 219 7.55 -39.89 7.55
CA GLY A 219 7.76 -40.32 6.18
C GLY A 219 9.16 -40.03 5.64
N ASP A 220 9.98 -41.08 5.66
CA ASP A 220 11.24 -41.25 4.94
C ASP A 220 11.18 -40.76 3.48
N GLY A 221 12.24 -40.09 3.02
CA GLY A 221 12.35 -39.61 1.64
C GLY A 221 13.77 -39.22 1.25
N SER A 222 14.47 -40.20 0.67
CA SER A 222 15.85 -40.23 0.13
C SER A 222 16.49 -38.95 -0.41
N VAL A 223 17.79 -38.79 -0.11
CA VAL A 223 18.74 -37.89 -0.76
C VAL A 223 19.18 -38.48 -2.11
N THR A 224 19.20 -37.68 -3.17
CA THR A 224 19.91 -38.01 -4.42
C THR A 224 20.85 -36.85 -4.79
N GLN A 225 22.15 -37.14 -4.89
CA GLN A 225 23.16 -36.23 -5.41
C GLN A 225 23.11 -36.22 -6.94
N ILE A 226 23.19 -35.04 -7.57
CA ILE A 226 23.67 -34.89 -8.96
C ILE A 226 24.52 -33.63 -9.07
N ASN A 227 25.70 -33.79 -9.69
CA ASN A 227 26.72 -32.78 -9.92
C ASN A 227 26.58 -32.10 -11.29
N THR A 228 26.98 -30.82 -11.35
CA THR A 228 27.45 -30.00 -12.51
C THR A 228 26.77 -30.14 -13.88
N ASP A 229 26.05 -29.09 -14.31
CA ASP A 229 26.44 -28.29 -15.49
C ASP A 229 25.59 -27.02 -15.67
N GLN A 230 26.18 -26.04 -16.36
CA GLN A 230 25.73 -24.67 -16.57
C GLN A 230 24.29 -24.55 -17.09
N THR A 231 23.36 -24.01 -16.28
CA THR A 231 22.09 -23.40 -16.73
C THR A 231 21.54 -22.50 -15.63
N THR A 232 20.86 -21.42 -16.03
CA THR A 232 20.29 -20.36 -15.20
C THR A 232 19.49 -20.94 -14.01
N GLN A 233 20.03 -20.81 -12.79
CA GLN A 233 19.41 -21.38 -11.59
C GLN A 233 18.16 -20.60 -11.19
N THR A 234 16.99 -21.14 -11.51
CA THR A 234 15.77 -20.82 -10.78
C THR A 234 15.86 -21.46 -9.39
N VAL A 235 16.31 -20.68 -8.41
CA VAL A 235 16.29 -21.10 -7.01
C VAL A 235 14.83 -21.19 -6.57
N LYS A 236 14.31 -22.41 -6.47
CA LYS A 236 13.01 -22.68 -5.84
C LYS A 236 13.19 -22.45 -4.34
N VAL A 237 13.00 -21.20 -3.90
CA VAL A 237 13.07 -20.83 -2.49
C VAL A 237 11.94 -21.56 -1.77
N CYS A 238 12.28 -22.59 -0.99
CA CYS A 238 11.34 -23.22 -0.08
C CYS A 238 11.13 -22.27 1.10
N VAL A 239 9.99 -21.58 1.12
CA VAL A 239 9.59 -20.68 2.20
C VAL A 239 9.04 -21.54 3.34
N PRO A 240 9.59 -21.46 4.57
CA PRO A 240 9.03 -22.18 5.70
C PRO A 240 7.57 -21.78 5.94
N PRO A 241 6.71 -22.69 6.43
CA PRO A 241 5.26 -22.45 6.57
C PRO A 241 4.87 -21.33 7.55
N ASN A 242 5.81 -20.84 8.36
CA ASN A 242 5.64 -19.72 9.31
C ASN A 242 6.40 -18.46 8.89
N CYS A 243 6.69 -18.30 7.60
CA CYS A 243 7.42 -17.15 7.10
C CYS A 243 6.59 -16.35 6.11
N LEU A 244 6.69 -15.02 6.22
CA LEU A 244 6.22 -14.11 5.19
C LEU A 244 7.40 -13.77 4.27
N VAL A 245 7.15 -13.67 2.97
CA VAL A 245 8.18 -13.20 2.05
C VAL A 245 7.96 -11.71 1.81
N VAL A 246 8.92 -10.86 2.20
CA VAL A 246 8.81 -9.41 2.00
C VAL A 246 9.77 -8.99 0.91
N ARG A 247 9.22 -8.70 -0.27
CA ARG A 247 10.03 -8.23 -1.40
C ARG A 247 10.13 -6.72 -1.40
N PRO A 248 11.34 -6.16 -1.54
CA PRO A 248 11.53 -4.74 -1.56
C PRO A 248 11.03 -4.14 -2.87
N ILE A 249 10.51 -2.92 -2.79
CA ILE A 249 10.17 -2.11 -3.97
C ILE A 249 11.11 -0.93 -4.04
N ARG A 250 11.68 -0.72 -5.23
CA ARG A 250 12.47 0.47 -5.55
C ARG A 250 11.54 1.57 -6.04
N VAL A 251 11.62 2.72 -5.39
CA VAL A 251 11.01 3.96 -5.87
C VAL A 251 12.10 4.77 -6.55
N VAL A 252 11.97 4.98 -7.85
CA VAL A 252 12.95 5.69 -8.67
C VAL A 252 12.37 7.00 -9.18
N ASP A 253 13.23 7.96 -9.46
CA ASP A 253 12.82 9.20 -10.11
C ASP A 253 12.35 8.92 -11.55
N SER A 254 11.20 9.47 -11.94
CA SER A 254 10.68 9.30 -13.30
C SER A 254 11.55 9.95 -14.37
N GLU A 255 12.26 11.04 -14.05
CA GLU A 255 13.12 11.78 -14.97
C GLU A 255 14.51 11.14 -15.07
N SER A 256 14.91 10.36 -14.06
CA SER A 256 16.19 9.64 -14.04
C SER A 256 16.03 8.34 -13.27
N THR A 257 15.74 7.24 -13.97
CA THR A 257 15.49 5.93 -13.35
C THR A 257 16.70 5.36 -12.60
N SER A 258 17.90 5.91 -12.82
CA SER A 258 19.11 5.65 -12.03
C SER A 258 19.08 6.28 -10.64
N ASN A 259 18.28 7.34 -10.43
CA ASN A 259 18.15 8.03 -9.16
C ASN A 259 17.11 7.32 -8.29
N LEU A 260 17.60 6.70 -7.22
CA LEU A 260 16.75 6.04 -6.22
C LEU A 260 16.16 7.10 -5.28
N CYS A 261 14.83 7.20 -5.23
CA CYS A 261 14.13 8.00 -4.24
C CYS A 261 14.05 7.26 -2.89
N SER A 262 13.66 5.99 -2.92
CA SER A 262 13.60 5.14 -1.73
C SER A 262 13.66 3.66 -2.10
N ILE A 263 14.05 2.82 -1.13
CA ILE A 263 13.92 1.37 -1.20
C ILE A 263 13.45 0.87 0.17
N PHE A 264 12.44 0.03 0.19
CA PHE A 264 11.93 -0.57 1.41
C PHE A 264 11.44 -2.01 1.19
N PRO A 265 11.73 -2.94 2.11
CA PRO A 265 12.78 -2.82 3.14
C PRO A 265 14.18 -2.75 2.50
N SER A 266 15.07 -1.94 3.07
CA SER A 266 16.51 -1.96 2.80
C SER A 266 17.21 -2.91 3.76
N ARG A 267 18.55 -3.04 3.65
CA ARG A 267 19.35 -3.85 4.59
C ARG A 267 19.32 -3.36 6.04
N LEU A 268 18.87 -2.13 6.27
CA LEU A 268 18.78 -1.52 7.60
C LEU A 268 17.36 -1.60 8.18
N ASP A 269 16.38 -2.02 7.38
CA ASP A 269 14.99 -2.16 7.82
C ASP A 269 14.73 -3.61 8.22
N LEU A 270 13.74 -3.85 9.09
CA LEU A 270 13.36 -5.20 9.56
C LEU A 270 14.49 -6.00 10.23
N VAL A 271 15.45 -5.31 10.87
CA VAL A 271 16.60 -5.96 11.55
C VAL A 271 16.29 -6.51 12.94
N ASP A 272 15.13 -6.15 13.50
CA ASP A 272 14.67 -6.64 14.81
C ASP A 272 14.41 -8.16 14.75
N PRO A 273 14.87 -8.96 15.74
CA PRO A 273 14.66 -10.40 15.78
C PRO A 273 13.21 -10.87 15.59
N LYS A 274 12.21 -10.03 15.92
CA LYS A 274 10.79 -10.34 15.68
C LYS A 274 10.48 -10.56 14.18
N PHE A 275 11.30 -10.03 13.27
CA PHE A 275 11.16 -10.19 11.83
C PHE A 275 12.01 -11.32 11.24
N ASN A 276 12.64 -12.18 12.04
CA ASN A 276 13.47 -13.29 11.54
C ASN A 276 12.74 -14.30 10.62
N THR A 277 11.42 -14.27 10.64
CA THR A 277 10.51 -15.05 9.79
C THR A 277 10.16 -14.34 8.48
N VAL A 278 10.69 -13.14 8.25
CA VAL A 278 10.57 -12.40 6.99
C VAL A 278 11.78 -12.70 6.11
N ARG A 279 11.55 -13.14 4.87
CA ARG A 279 12.62 -13.46 3.89
C ARG A 279 12.41 -12.82 2.53
#